data_AF-A0A075G9P3-F1
#
_entry.id   AF-A0A075G9P3-F1
#
_cell.length_a   1.000
_cell.length_b   1.000
_cell.length_c   1.000
_cell.angle_alpha   90.00
_cell.angle_beta   90.00
_cell.angle_gamma   90.00
#
_symmetry.space_group_name_H-M   'P 1'
#
loop_
_entity.id
_entity.type
_entity.pdbx_description
1 polymer ?
#
loop_
_entity_poly.entity_id
_entity_poly.type
_entity_poly.pdbx_seq_one_letter_code
_entity_poly.pdbx_strand_id
1 'polypeptide(L)' 'MHFMQFCTKCHNHVSKVYNCEHTDEKDYCVDCYTELHYHLTEP' A
#
# COMPACT_ATOMS: atom_id res chain seq x y z
N MET A 1 -7.00 20.91 -2.30
CA MET A 1 -6.51 20.05 -3.38
C MET A 1 -6.54 18.63 -2.85
N HIS A 2 -7.39 17.73 -3.39
CA HIS A 2 -7.37 16.33 -2.98
C HIS A 2 -6.17 15.66 -3.66
N PHE A 3 -5.11 15.38 -2.91
CA PHE A 3 -3.93 14.66 -3.40
C PHE A 3 -4.30 13.19 -3.56
N MET A 4 -4.53 12.75 -4.79
CA MET A 4 -4.66 11.33 -5.09
C MET A 4 -3.26 10.72 -5.22
N GLN A 5 -3.01 9.72 -4.39
CA GLN A 5 -1.78 8.94 -4.34
C GLN A 5 -1.91 7.70 -5.24
N PHE A 6 -0.80 7.10 -5.62
CA PHE A 6 -0.76 5.96 -6.53
C PHE A 6 -0.39 4.68 -5.79
N CYS A 7 -1.17 3.61 -5.99
CA CYS A 7 -0.84 2.30 -5.44
C CYS A 7 0.09 1.52 -6.37
N THR A 8 1.25 1.09 -5.87
CA THR A 8 2.27 0.34 -6.63
C THR A 8 1.78 -1.03 -7.11
N LYS A 9 0.87 -1.69 -6.38
CA LYS A 9 0.38 -3.04 -6.72
C LYS A 9 -0.75 -3.02 -7.75
N CYS A 10 -1.81 -2.27 -7.47
CA CYS A 10 -3.02 -2.27 -8.30
C CYS A 10 -3.09 -1.12 -9.29
N HIS A 11 -2.10 -0.20 -9.27
CA HIS A 11 -2.00 0.95 -10.17
C HIS A 11 -3.23 1.88 -10.15
N ASN A 12 -4.00 1.86 -9.06
CA ASN A 12 -5.15 2.72 -8.87
C ASN A 12 -4.75 4.03 -8.16
N HIS A 13 -5.48 5.09 -8.49
CA HIS A 13 -5.44 6.35 -7.76
C HIS A 13 -6.32 6.25 -6.51
N VAL A 14 -5.73 6.48 -5.35
CA VAL A 14 -6.40 6.37 -4.05
C VAL A 14 -6.20 7.63 -3.24
N SER A 15 -7.09 7.88 -2.29
CA SER A 15 -7.01 9.06 -1.41
C SER A 15 -5.87 8.97 -0.39
N LYS A 16 -5.40 7.75 -0.09
CA LYS A 16 -4.35 7.49 0.89
C LYS A 16 -3.59 6.21 0.54
N VAL A 17 -2.28 6.26 0.72
CA VAL A 17 -1.36 5.12 0.62
C VAL A 17 -0.69 4.85 1.96
N TYR A 18 -0.16 3.64 2.09
CA TYR A 18 0.53 3.11 3.25
C TYR A 18 1.81 2.41 2.77
N ASN A 19 2.88 2.57 3.54
CA ASN A 19 4.16 1.91 3.33
C ASN A 19 4.75 1.49 4.69
N CYS A 20 5.61 0.48 4.71
CA CYS A 20 6.38 0.09 5.89
C CYS A 20 7.81 -0.32 5.50
N GLU A 21 8.67 -0.61 6.49
CA GLU A 21 10.06 -1.04 6.26
C GLU A 21 10.17 -2.30 5.39
N HIS A 22 9.16 -3.17 5.42
CA HIS A 22 9.10 -4.40 4.62
C HIS A 22 8.56 -4.18 3.21
N THR A 23 8.12 -2.97 2.87
CA THR A 23 7.57 -2.68 1.54
C THR A 23 8.55 -1.94 0.63
N ASP A 24 9.85 -1.92 0.95
CA ASP A 24 10.89 -1.21 0.18
C ASP A 24 10.52 0.25 -0.11
N GLU A 25 9.91 0.95 0.85
CA GLU A 25 9.41 2.32 0.70
C GLU A 25 8.34 2.52 -0.39
N LYS A 26 7.81 1.43 -0.97
CA LYS A 26 6.73 1.51 -1.97
C LYS A 26 5.39 1.79 -1.31
N ASP A 27 4.57 2.54 -2.03
CA ASP A 27 3.24 2.97 -1.60
C ASP A 27 2.15 1.99 -2.04
N TYR A 28 1.25 1.63 -1.12
CA TYR A 28 0.14 0.72 -1.37
C TYR A 28 -1.17 1.29 -0.84
N CYS A 29 -2.29 1.02 -1.52
CA CYS A 29 -3.61 1.28 -0.95
C CYS A 29 -3.88 0.37 0.26
N VAL A 30 -4.87 0.70 1.08
CA VAL A 30 -5.20 -0.06 2.30
C VAL A 30 -5.39 -1.55 2.02
N ASP A 31 -6.10 -1.92 0.96
CA ASP A 31 -6.37 -3.33 0.63
C ASP A 31 -5.08 -4.06 0.27
N CYS A 32 -4.27 -3.47 -0.61
CA CYS A 32 -3.00 -4.05 -1.04
C CYS A 32 -2.00 -4.12 0.12
N TYR A 33 -1.97 -3.12 0.99
CA TYR A 33 -1.12 -3.08 2.18
C TYR A 33 -1.55 -4.14 3.20
N THR A 34 -2.86 -4.29 3.46
CA THR A 34 -3.41 -5.31 4.35
C THR A 34 -3.09 -6.71 3.85
N GLU A 35 -3.28 -7.01 2.56
CA GLU A 35 -2.88 -8.30 1.98
C GLU A 35 -1.39 -8.57 2.13
N LEU A 36 -0.54 -7.58 1.82
CA LEU A 36 0.91 -7.70 1.94
C LEU A 36 1.32 -7.99 3.40
N HIS A 37 0.72 -7.29 4.35
CA HIS A 37 0.98 -7.47 5.77
C HIS A 37 0.43 -8.78 6.33
N TYR A 38 -0.74 -9.26 5.87
CA TYR A 38 -1.24 -10.58 6.23
C TYR A 38 -0.25 -11.67 5.82
N HIS A 39 0.31 -11.60 4.61
CA HIS A 39 1.33 -12.55 4.16
C HIS A 39 2.70 -12.39 4.84
N LEU A 40 3.02 -11.22 5.39
CA LEU A 40 4.27 -10.98 6.13
C LEU A 40 4.18 -11.33 7.62
N THR A 41 2.98 -11.27 8.21
CA THR A 41 2.77 -11.46 9.66
C THR A 41 2.27 -12.85 10.03
N GLU A 42 1.89 -13.67 9.05
CA GLU A 42 1.60 -15.08 9.25
C GLU A 42 2.90 -15.91 9.07
N PRO A 43 3.46 -16.49 10.14
CA PRO A 43 4.70 -17.27 10.11
C PRO A 43 4.58 -18.63 9.42
#